data_AF-A0A9K3EFB2-F1
#
_entry.id   AF-A0A9K3EFB2-F1
#
_cell.length_a   1.000
_cell.length_b   1.000
_cell.length_c   1.000
_cell.angle_alpha   90.00
_cell.angle_beta   90.00
_cell.angle_gamma   90.00
#
_symmetry.space_group_name_H-M   'P 1'
#
loop_
_entity.id
_entity.type
_entity.pdbx_description
1 polymer ?
#
loop_
_entity_poly.entity_id
_entity_poly.type
_entity_poly.pdbx_seq_one_letter_code
_entity_poly.pdbx_strand_id
1 'polypeptide(L)'
;MHLRQFSSVGPQNSGIFPEGTVFRPFDREIQSDMVSKECLCFNAFPFTLGLQFPFPDFITEFFNITKISFSQTMPMLWRVLLVLDRIKNTHIPDLSVHDLPLAYRLRCHGSCRFLFYSTSSDPLILRATRNEEEWKSKFFFVKRDSIPGGADVVEKG
;
A
#
# COMPACT_ATOMS: atom_id res chain seq x y z
N MET A 1 -20.21 10.88 5.13
CA MET A 1 -18.79 10.81 5.58
C MET A 1 -17.98 11.62 4.57
N HIS A 2 -17.65 12.88 4.89
CA HIS A 2 -16.98 13.79 3.96
C HIS A 2 -15.50 13.38 3.84
N LEU A 3 -15.09 12.98 2.62
CA LEU A 3 -13.69 12.81 2.24
C LEU A 3 -12.99 14.16 2.43
N ARG A 4 -12.16 14.28 3.49
CA ARG A 4 -11.22 15.40 3.57
C ARG A 4 -10.33 15.29 2.34
N GLN A 5 -10.40 16.30 1.48
CA GLN A 5 -9.44 16.48 0.39
C GLN A 5 -8.04 16.37 0.99
N PHE A 6 -7.24 15.42 0.50
CA PHE A 6 -5.81 15.38 0.76
C PHE A 6 -5.18 16.55 -0.02
N SER A 7 -5.36 17.76 0.50
CA SER A 7 -4.77 18.99 -0.01
C SER A 7 -3.29 19.00 0.35
N SER A 8 -2.38 18.87 -0.64
CA SER A 8 -0.98 19.36 -0.75
C SER A 8 -0.04 19.37 0.48
N VAL A 9 -0.47 18.80 1.59
CA VAL A 9 0.14 18.76 2.91
C VAL A 9 -0.22 17.35 3.37
N GLY A 10 0.80 16.53 3.65
CA GLY A 10 0.60 15.13 4.03
C GLY A 10 -0.32 14.95 5.24
N PRO A 11 -0.60 13.70 5.66
CA PRO A 11 -1.43 13.40 6.82
C PRO A 11 -0.74 13.80 8.15
N GLN A 12 -0.42 15.08 8.34
CA GLN A 12 0.45 15.60 9.40
C GLN A 12 -0.12 15.49 10.83
N ASN A 13 -1.38 15.07 11.02
CA ASN A 13 -2.02 15.06 12.36
C ASN A 13 -3.07 13.94 12.56
N SER A 14 -2.91 12.77 11.93
CA SER A 14 -3.99 11.78 11.85
C SER A 14 -3.77 10.47 12.62
N GLY A 15 -2.66 10.31 13.33
CA GLY A 15 -2.28 9.02 13.95
C GLY A 15 -2.02 7.90 12.92
N ILE A 16 -1.97 8.26 11.63
CA ILE A 16 -1.73 7.33 10.52
C ILE A 16 -0.26 6.97 10.40
N PHE A 17 0.63 7.86 10.85
CA PHE A 17 2.07 7.64 10.88
C PHE A 17 2.60 7.91 12.29
N PRO A 18 3.77 7.35 12.66
CA PRO A 18 4.41 7.62 13.94
C PRO A 18 4.72 9.12 14.11
N GLU A 19 4.77 9.56 15.36
CA GLU A 19 5.24 10.90 15.69
C GLU A 19 6.67 11.13 15.17
N GLY A 20 6.96 12.34 14.69
CA GLY A 20 8.26 12.68 14.09
C GLY A 20 8.41 12.31 12.61
N THR A 21 7.39 11.70 11.99
CA THR A 21 7.39 11.42 10.55
C THR A 21 7.51 12.72 9.74
N VAL A 22 8.50 12.78 8.84
CA VAL A 22 8.76 13.96 8.01
C VAL A 22 8.15 13.76 6.63
N PHE A 23 7.09 14.53 6.35
CA PHE A 23 6.45 14.58 5.04
C PHE A 23 7.14 15.59 4.14
N ARG A 24 7.44 15.20 2.89
CA ARG A 24 7.98 16.14 1.91
C ARG A 24 6.86 17.09 1.42
N PRO A 25 7.15 18.37 1.15
CA PRO A 25 6.21 19.26 0.50
C PRO A 25 5.77 18.70 -0.85
N PHE A 26 4.52 18.99 -1.24
CA PHE A 26 4.00 18.60 -2.54
C PHE A 26 4.78 19.30 -3.67
N ASP A 27 5.27 18.51 -4.61
CA ASP A 27 5.94 18.96 -5.82
C ASP A 27 5.17 18.41 -7.03
N ARG A 28 4.74 19.32 -7.92
CA ARG A 28 3.91 18.99 -9.09
C ARG A 28 4.67 18.26 -10.19
N GLU A 29 6.00 18.34 -10.18
CA GLU A 29 6.85 17.70 -11.19
C GLU A 29 7.20 16.25 -10.80
N ILE A 30 6.92 15.86 -9.55
CA ILE A 30 7.24 14.52 -9.05
C ILE A 30 6.08 13.55 -9.31
N GLN A 31 6.41 12.40 -9.90
CA GLN A 31 5.46 11.31 -10.14
C GLN A 31 5.50 10.25 -9.03
N SER A 32 4.41 9.51 -8.86
CA SER A 32 4.26 8.48 -7.82
C SER A 32 5.23 7.29 -7.96
N ASP A 33 5.78 7.10 -9.15
CA ASP A 33 6.76 6.06 -9.49
C ASP A 33 8.21 6.56 -9.44
N MET A 34 8.45 7.80 -8.98
CA MET A 34 9.80 8.28 -8.74
C MET A 34 10.46 7.49 -7.60
N VAL A 35 11.58 6.84 -7.92
CA VAL A 35 12.43 6.16 -6.94
C VAL A 35 13.39 7.16 -6.31
N SER A 36 13.44 7.19 -4.98
CA SER A 36 14.35 8.08 -4.23
C SER A 36 15.11 7.33 -3.13
N LYS A 37 16.39 7.67 -2.96
CA LYS A 37 17.22 7.19 -1.84
C LYS A 37 16.89 7.88 -0.52
N GLU A 38 16.19 9.00 -0.57
CA GLU A 38 15.90 9.83 0.61
C GLU A 38 14.44 9.73 1.05
N CYS A 39 13.54 9.47 0.12
CA CYS A 39 12.11 9.45 0.35
C CYS A 39 11.46 8.15 -0.14
N LEU A 40 10.33 7.80 0.47
CA LEU A 40 9.41 6.75 0.03
C LEU A 40 8.11 7.37 -0.43
N CYS A 41 7.57 6.85 -1.52
CA CYS A 41 6.26 7.25 -2.01
C CYS A 41 5.16 6.36 -1.42
N PHE A 42 4.13 6.99 -0.85
CA PHE A 42 2.94 6.32 -0.37
C PHE A 42 1.72 6.78 -1.16
N ASN A 43 0.92 5.83 -1.64
CA ASN A 43 -0.42 6.12 -2.09
C ASN A 43 -1.32 6.44 -0.88
N ALA A 44 -2.27 7.37 -1.04
CA ALA A 44 -3.21 7.71 0.03
C ALA A 44 -4.26 6.60 0.27
N PHE A 45 -4.54 5.79 -0.75
CA PHE A 45 -5.63 4.81 -0.73
C PHE A 45 -5.62 3.82 0.45
N PRO A 46 -4.50 3.20 0.86
CA PRO A 46 -4.47 2.22 1.96
C PRO A 46 -4.96 2.85 3.27
N PHE A 47 -4.60 4.11 3.50
CA PHE A 47 -4.99 4.86 4.69
C PHE A 47 -6.48 5.25 4.67
N THR A 48 -7.09 5.39 3.48
CA THR A 48 -8.55 5.54 3.37
C THR A 48 -9.31 4.28 3.79
N LEU A 49 -8.64 3.11 3.79
CA LEU A 49 -9.18 1.86 4.31
C LEU A 49 -8.99 1.70 5.83
N GLY A 50 -8.36 2.68 6.49
CA GLY A 50 -8.06 2.67 7.92
C GLY A 50 -6.74 2.00 8.28
N LEU A 51 -5.87 1.69 7.32
CA LEU A 51 -4.50 1.29 7.62
C LEU A 51 -3.73 2.45 8.25
N GLN A 52 -2.76 2.10 9.07
CA GLN A 52 -1.77 3.01 9.64
C GLN A 52 -0.38 2.44 9.32
N PHE A 53 0.63 3.30 9.33
CA PHE A 53 2.03 2.92 9.23
C PHE A 53 2.67 2.92 10.63
N PRO A 54 3.51 1.94 10.99
CA PRO A 54 3.87 0.74 10.21
C PRO A 54 2.67 -0.15 9.88
N PHE A 55 2.70 -0.76 8.69
CA PHE A 55 1.63 -1.66 8.26
C PHE A 55 1.63 -2.95 9.10
N PRO A 56 0.47 -3.64 9.23
CA PRO A 56 0.39 -4.94 9.89
C PRO A 56 1.44 -5.94 9.38
N ASP A 57 1.91 -6.83 10.25
CA ASP A 57 3.03 -7.75 9.96
C ASP A 57 2.79 -8.58 8.70
N PHE A 58 1.57 -9.06 8.47
CA PHE A 58 1.19 -9.80 7.27
C PHE A 58 1.39 -8.98 5.99
N ILE A 59 1.02 -7.70 6.02
CA ILE A 59 1.18 -6.77 4.89
C ILE A 59 2.66 -6.45 4.69
N THR A 60 3.38 -6.18 5.79
CA THR A 60 4.81 -5.91 5.78
C THR A 60 5.60 -7.09 5.21
N GLU A 61 5.28 -8.32 5.62
CA GLU A 61 5.87 -9.55 5.09
C GLU A 61 5.63 -9.69 3.58
N PHE A 62 4.43 -9.39 3.09
CA PHE A 62 4.14 -9.40 1.65
C PHE A 62 5.06 -8.47 0.85
N PHE A 63 5.24 -7.22 1.31
CA PHE A 63 6.14 -6.28 0.64
C PHE A 63 7.61 -6.69 0.76
N ASN A 64 7.99 -7.29 1.88
CA ASN A 64 9.34 -7.82 2.08
C ASN A 64 9.65 -9.00 1.16
N ILE A 65 8.69 -9.89 0.89
CA ILE A 65 8.87 -11.04 -0.01
C ILE A 65 8.87 -10.58 -1.47
N THR A 66 7.90 -9.76 -1.86
CA THR A 66 7.70 -9.39 -3.27
C THR A 66 8.66 -8.30 -3.76
N LYS A 67 9.21 -7.50 -2.84
CA LYS A 67 10.06 -6.34 -3.14
C LYS A 67 9.37 -5.33 -4.08
N ILE A 68 8.05 -5.22 -3.96
CA ILE A 68 7.24 -4.21 -4.65
C ILE A 68 7.19 -2.95 -3.78
N SER A 69 7.22 -1.76 -4.39
CA SER A 69 7.00 -0.52 -3.62
C SER A 69 5.51 -0.33 -3.28
N PHE A 70 5.22 0.29 -2.14
CA PHE A 70 3.87 0.68 -1.76
C PHE A 70 3.17 1.53 -2.83
N SER A 71 3.94 2.39 -3.54
CA SER A 71 3.43 3.25 -4.59
C SER A 71 2.97 2.50 -5.85
N GLN A 72 3.56 1.32 -6.09
CA GLN A 72 3.27 0.47 -7.26
C GLN A 72 2.00 -0.37 -7.09
N THR A 73 1.41 -0.36 -5.90
CA THR A 73 0.33 -1.27 -5.54
C THR A 73 -1.03 -0.67 -5.86
N MET A 74 -1.80 -1.36 -6.72
CA MET A 74 -3.16 -0.94 -7.09
C MET A 74 -4.15 -1.11 -5.92
N PRO A 75 -5.25 -0.33 -5.89
CA PRO A 75 -6.27 -0.40 -4.83
C PRO A 75 -6.79 -1.80 -4.54
N MET A 76 -6.95 -2.63 -5.57
CA MET A 76 -7.40 -4.02 -5.40
C MET A 76 -6.45 -4.85 -4.54
N LEU A 77 -5.14 -4.71 -4.74
CA LEU A 77 -4.15 -5.46 -3.98
C LEU A 77 -4.21 -5.06 -2.50
N TRP A 78 -4.29 -3.77 -2.21
CA TRP A 78 -4.47 -3.26 -0.85
C TRP A 78 -5.71 -3.81 -0.15
N ARG A 79 -6.85 -3.90 -0.85
CA ARG A 79 -8.08 -4.49 -0.29
C ARG A 79 -7.90 -5.96 0.05
N VAL A 80 -7.26 -6.74 -0.84
CA VAL A 80 -6.99 -8.15 -0.59
C VAL A 80 -6.11 -8.32 0.63
N LEU A 81 -4.99 -7.61 0.70
CA LEU A 81 -4.06 -7.69 1.84
C LEU A 81 -4.75 -7.32 3.17
N LEU A 82 -5.54 -6.24 3.20
CA LEU A 82 -6.26 -5.83 4.41
C LEU A 82 -7.28 -6.87 4.87
N VAL A 83 -8.03 -7.47 3.94
CA VAL A 83 -9.03 -8.49 4.31
C VAL A 83 -8.35 -9.77 4.77
N LEU A 84 -7.26 -10.20 4.12
CA LEU A 84 -6.50 -11.37 4.55
C LEU A 84 -5.85 -11.16 5.92
N ASP A 85 -5.28 -9.99 6.19
CA ASP A 85 -4.76 -9.64 7.51
C ASP A 85 -5.86 -9.73 8.59
N ARG A 86 -7.05 -9.22 8.31
CA ARG A 86 -8.20 -9.36 9.22
C ARG A 86 -8.60 -10.81 9.43
N ILE A 87 -8.75 -11.59 8.36
CA ILE A 87 -9.10 -13.02 8.45
C ILE A 87 -8.05 -13.79 9.26
N LYS A 88 -6.76 -13.50 9.05
CA LYS A 88 -5.67 -14.10 9.83
C LYS A 88 -5.88 -13.83 11.32
N ASN A 89 -6.09 -12.58 11.67
CA ASN A 89 -6.18 -12.14 13.06
C ASN A 89 -7.48 -12.56 13.76
N THR A 90 -8.56 -12.86 13.03
CA THR A 90 -9.86 -13.22 13.64
C THR A 90 -10.24 -14.69 13.50
N HIS A 91 -9.78 -15.40 12.47
CA HIS A 91 -10.29 -16.73 12.14
C HIS A 91 -9.21 -17.76 11.85
N ILE A 92 -8.13 -17.37 11.17
CA ILE A 92 -7.11 -18.31 10.68
C ILE A 92 -5.71 -17.80 11.04
N PRO A 93 -5.28 -17.91 12.31
CA PRO A 93 -3.98 -17.39 12.76
C PRO A 93 -2.79 -17.91 11.95
N ASP A 94 -2.90 -19.13 11.41
CA ASP A 94 -1.85 -19.78 10.62
C ASP A 94 -1.77 -19.30 9.16
N LEU A 95 -2.72 -18.46 8.70
CA LEU A 95 -2.69 -17.92 7.34
C LEU A 95 -1.38 -17.16 7.08
N SER A 96 -0.61 -17.61 6.10
CA SER A 96 0.68 -17.05 5.74
C SER A 96 0.61 -16.29 4.42
N VAL A 97 1.55 -15.35 4.22
CA VAL A 97 1.75 -14.71 2.92
C VAL A 97 2.06 -15.74 1.83
N HIS A 98 2.69 -16.86 2.20
CA HIS A 98 3.00 -17.95 1.30
C HIS A 98 1.77 -18.70 0.75
N ASP A 99 0.60 -18.52 1.38
CA ASP A 99 -0.66 -19.13 0.93
C ASP A 99 -1.37 -18.30 -0.14
N LEU A 100 -1.02 -17.01 -0.30
CA LEU A 100 -1.67 -16.12 -1.29
C LEU A 100 -1.71 -16.71 -2.71
N PRO A 101 -0.64 -17.35 -3.24
CA PRO A 101 -0.65 -17.93 -4.58
C PRO A 101 -1.74 -18.98 -4.82
N LEU A 102 -2.30 -19.59 -3.77
CA LEU A 102 -3.40 -20.54 -3.89
C LEU A 102 -4.69 -19.87 -4.40
N ALA A 103 -4.96 -18.64 -3.93
CA ALA A 103 -6.20 -17.91 -4.23
C ALA A 103 -5.99 -16.74 -5.23
N TYR A 104 -4.77 -16.21 -5.31
CA TYR A 104 -4.46 -15.01 -6.08
C TYR A 104 -3.11 -15.09 -6.79
N ARG A 105 -3.10 -14.70 -8.07
CA ARG A 105 -1.88 -14.45 -8.84
C ARG A 105 -1.55 -12.96 -8.82
N LEU A 106 -0.34 -12.64 -8.39
CA LEU A 106 0.22 -11.31 -8.52
C LEU A 106 0.59 -11.05 -9.99
N ARG A 107 0.09 -9.96 -10.57
CA ARG A 107 0.41 -9.57 -11.95
C ARG A 107 0.85 -8.12 -12.01
N CYS A 108 1.73 -7.83 -12.98
CA CYS A 108 2.01 -6.47 -13.40
C CYS A 108 0.96 -6.01 -14.44
N HIS A 109 0.54 -4.76 -14.34
CA HIS A 109 -0.35 -4.09 -15.27
C HIS A 109 0.28 -2.78 -15.74
N GLY A 110 0.55 -2.68 -17.03
CA GLY A 110 1.40 -1.61 -17.55
C GLY A 110 2.87 -1.83 -17.18
N SER A 111 3.62 -0.75 -16.96
CA SER A 111 5.07 -0.80 -16.73
C SER A 111 5.47 -1.16 -15.30
N CYS A 112 4.72 -0.73 -14.28
CA CYS A 112 5.19 -0.77 -12.90
C CYS A 112 4.08 -0.87 -11.84
N ARG A 113 2.89 -1.39 -12.20
CA ARG A 113 1.75 -1.47 -11.27
C ARG A 113 1.34 -2.90 -10.99
N PHE A 114 1.10 -3.24 -9.74
CA PHE A 114 0.81 -4.60 -9.33
C PHE A 114 -0.58 -4.76 -8.75
N LEU A 115 -1.22 -5.88 -9.09
CA LEU A 115 -2.55 -6.25 -8.65
C LEU A 115 -2.70 -7.76 -8.50
N PHE A 116 -3.70 -8.18 -7.73
CA PHE A 116 -4.08 -9.59 -7.63
C PHE A 116 -5.18 -9.95 -8.62
N TYR A 117 -4.99 -11.04 -9.34
CA TYR A 117 -6.04 -11.72 -10.07
C TYR A 117 -6.42 -12.99 -9.33
N SER A 118 -7.71 -13.25 -9.16
CA SER A 118 -8.12 -14.53 -8.57
C SER A 118 -7.70 -15.69 -9.47
N THR A 119 -7.28 -16.80 -8.86
CA THR A 119 -7.05 -18.08 -9.53
C THR A 119 -8.34 -18.83 -9.84
N SER A 120 -9.45 -18.41 -9.23
CA SER A 120 -10.78 -19.01 -9.34
C SER A 120 -11.75 -18.05 -10.04
N SER A 121 -12.80 -18.60 -10.65
CA SER A 121 -13.95 -17.81 -11.11
C SER A 121 -14.77 -17.25 -9.96
N ASP A 122 -14.63 -17.82 -8.76
CA ASP A 122 -15.21 -17.34 -7.51
C ASP A 122 -14.09 -16.80 -6.59
N PRO A 123 -13.88 -15.48 -6.53
CA PRO A 123 -12.80 -14.90 -5.76
C PRO A 123 -13.10 -14.91 -4.27
N LEU A 124 -12.11 -15.31 -3.46
CA LEU A 124 -12.21 -15.35 -1.99
C LEU A 124 -12.70 -14.02 -1.39
N ILE A 125 -12.31 -12.89 -2.01
CA ILE A 125 -12.66 -11.55 -1.55
C ILE A 125 -13.46 -10.88 -2.66
N LEU A 126 -14.78 -10.86 -2.46
CA LEU A 126 -15.71 -10.20 -3.36
C LEU A 126 -15.46 -8.69 -3.43
N ARG A 127 -15.70 -8.09 -4.60
CA ARG A 127 -15.59 -6.64 -4.86
C ARG A 127 -14.19 -6.02 -4.62
N ALA A 128 -13.14 -6.84 -4.48
CA ALA A 128 -11.76 -6.35 -4.47
C ALA A 128 -11.41 -5.61 -5.77
N THR A 129 -12.04 -5.99 -6.89
CA THR A 129 -11.82 -5.50 -8.26
C THR A 129 -12.37 -4.11 -8.56
N ARG A 130 -12.99 -3.42 -7.59
CA ARG A 130 -13.50 -2.06 -7.85
C ARG A 130 -12.34 -1.11 -8.15
N ASN A 131 -12.31 -0.61 -9.38
CA ASN A 131 -11.38 0.44 -9.77
C ASN A 131 -11.71 1.70 -8.99
N GLU A 132 -10.70 2.30 -8.36
CA GLU A 132 -10.80 3.68 -7.91
C GLU A 132 -10.22 4.56 -8.99
N GLU A 133 -10.98 5.53 -9.44
CA GLU A 133 -10.44 6.53 -10.36
C GLU A 133 -9.47 7.43 -9.59
N GLU A 134 -8.43 7.93 -10.27
CA GLU A 134 -7.46 8.88 -9.72
C GLU A 134 -6.63 8.43 -8.51
N TRP A 135 -6.68 7.15 -8.08
CA TRP A 135 -5.87 6.70 -6.93
C TRP A 135 -4.38 7.04 -7.09
N LYS A 136 -3.89 6.97 -8.33
CA LYS A 136 -2.51 7.26 -8.73
C LYS A 136 -2.11 8.73 -8.61
N SER A 137 -3.06 9.67 -8.55
CA SER A 137 -2.75 11.10 -8.35
C SER A 137 -2.81 11.52 -6.89
N LYS A 138 -3.16 10.59 -5.99
CA LYS A 138 -3.29 10.82 -4.56
C LYS A 138 -2.16 10.10 -3.83
N PHE A 139 -1.00 10.72 -3.81
CA PHE A 139 0.21 10.20 -3.16
C PHE A 139 0.94 11.29 -2.39
N PHE A 140 1.86 10.89 -1.52
CA PHE A 140 2.73 11.78 -0.76
C PHE A 140 4.07 11.09 -0.49
N PHE A 141 5.08 11.89 -0.18
CA PHE A 141 6.41 11.40 0.14
C PHE A 141 6.71 11.53 1.62
N VAL A 142 7.41 10.53 2.14
CA VAL A 142 7.90 10.50 3.51
C VAL A 142 9.41 10.27 3.49
N LYS A 143 10.15 11.01 4.33
CA LYS A 143 11.59 10.84 4.45
C LYS A 143 11.91 9.48 5.06
N ARG A 144 12.79 8.70 4.43
CA ARG A 144 13.09 7.30 4.80
C ARG A 144 13.59 7.15 6.23
N ASP A 145 14.47 8.04 6.66
CA ASP A 145 15.06 8.04 8.01
C ASP A 145 14.11 8.55 9.10
N SER A 146 12.93 9.05 8.72
CA SER A 146 11.92 9.54 9.67
C SER A 146 10.86 8.50 10.03
N ILE A 147 10.90 7.30 9.43
CA ILE A 147 9.95 6.21 9.71
C ILE A 147 10.65 4.88 9.99
N PRO A 148 10.05 4.01 10.83
CA PRO A 148 10.58 2.67 11.07
C PRO A 148 10.73 1.86 9.78
N GLY A 149 11.90 1.25 9.58
CA GLY A 149 12.19 0.38 8.42
C GLY A 149 12.26 1.11 7.08
N GLY A 150 12.17 2.45 7.03
CA GLY A 150 12.17 3.19 5.76
C GLY A 150 13.46 3.06 4.95
N ALA A 151 14.59 2.79 5.61
CA ALA A 151 15.87 2.51 4.95
C ALA A 151 15.88 1.16 4.21
N ASP A 152 15.09 0.18 4.67
CA ASP A 152 15.11 -1.21 4.19
C ASP A 152 14.16 -1.45 3.01
N VAL A 153 13.25 -0.51 2.74
CA VAL A 153 12.29 -0.60 1.64
C VAL A 153 13.00 -0.39 0.31
N VAL A 154 13.15 -1.46 -0.47
CA VAL A 154 13.72 -1.41 -1.82
C VAL A 154 12.61 -1.08 -2.83
N GLU A 155 12.79 0.00 -3.60
CA GLU A 155 11.88 0.35 -4.70
C GLU A 155 12.50 -0.10 -6.02
N LYS A 156 11.74 -0.87 -6.82
CA LYS A 156 12.12 -1.23 -8.19
C LYS A 156 11.66 -0.12 -9.12
N GLY A 157 12.60 0.52 -9.82
CA GLY A 157 12.32 1.45 -10.92
C GLY A 157 11.89 0.75 -12.20
#